data_AF-A0A7S2R2R9-F1
#
_entry.id   AF-A0A7S2R2R9-F1
#
_cell.length_a   1.000
_cell.length_b   1.000
_cell.length_c   1.000
_cell.angle_alpha   90.00
_cell.angle_beta   90.00
_cell.angle_gamma   90.00
#
_symmetry.space_group_name_H-M   'P 1'
#
loop_
_entity.id
_entity.type
_entity.pdbx_description
1 polymer ?
#
loop_
_entity_poly.entity_id
_entity_poly.type
_entity_poly.pdbx_seq_one_letter_code
_entity_poly.pdbx_strand_id
1 'polypeptide(L)'
;NIYFSAWASLFVSLFTFNKWLASKDIVSFAELTQLSSTLEWWYILLFSSVVEMGSATHFFTTVTNIERRSQYAILAVCAGTISAFFSILAILYHYKIIMWCKVKPGGLVEFGVSFILFLWWIVCNFSLCTYGKVAPSISGSCEQGMLIPGSNMYFSIWACLISSVVIMTKWMESKAMSLASTPHARSDDAETDGNKVGNDNDITDHP
;
A
#
# COMPACT_ATOMS: atom_id res chain seq x y z
N ASN A 1 25.41 -0.44 14.39
CA ASN A 1 23.99 -0.49 14.80
C ASN A 1 23.45 -1.88 14.44
N ILE A 2 23.24 -2.76 15.43
CA ILE A 2 22.79 -4.15 15.21
C ILE A 2 21.49 -4.21 14.43
N TYR A 3 20.57 -3.27 14.67
CA TYR A 3 19.30 -3.19 13.97
C TYR A 3 19.50 -3.02 12.47
N PHE A 4 20.27 -2.00 12.06
CA PHE A 4 20.56 -1.76 10.64
C PHE A 4 21.21 -2.99 9.98
N SER A 5 22.13 -3.65 10.67
CA SER A 5 22.77 -4.87 10.15
C SER A 5 21.76 -6.02 9.99
N ALA A 6 20.85 -6.21 10.95
CA ALA A 6 19.81 -7.24 10.87
C ALA A 6 18.86 -6.99 9.69
N TRP A 7 18.47 -5.72 9.48
CA TRP A 7 17.66 -5.30 8.35
C TRP A 7 18.37 -5.52 7.01
N ALA A 8 19.63 -5.09 6.89
CA ALA A 8 20.42 -5.29 5.68
C ALA A 8 20.58 -6.79 5.37
N SER A 9 20.90 -7.61 6.37
CA SER A 9 20.98 -9.07 6.22
C SER A 9 19.66 -9.66 5.76
N LEU A 10 18.53 -9.24 6.34
CA LEU A 10 17.21 -9.69 5.92
C LEU A 10 16.95 -9.36 4.44
N PHE A 11 17.19 -8.11 4.02
CA PHE A 11 16.99 -7.71 2.61
C PHE A 11 17.90 -8.48 1.66
N VAL A 12 19.17 -8.68 2.02
CA VAL A 12 20.11 -9.48 1.23
C VAL A 12 19.65 -10.94 1.14
N SER A 13 19.15 -11.52 2.24
CA SER A 13 18.59 -12.87 2.26
C SER A 13 17.35 -12.98 1.37
N LEU A 14 16.40 -12.03 1.46
CA LEU A 14 15.21 -12.00 0.62
C LEU A 14 15.56 -11.85 -0.86
N PHE A 15 16.51 -10.97 -1.18
CA PHE A 15 17.00 -10.77 -2.54
C PHE A 15 17.67 -12.03 -3.11
N THR A 16 18.54 -12.66 -2.30
CA THR A 16 19.24 -13.90 -2.68
C THR A 16 18.24 -15.04 -2.86
N PHE A 17 17.27 -15.17 -1.95
CA PHE A 17 16.21 -16.15 -2.03
C PHE A 17 15.34 -15.95 -3.28
N ASN A 18 14.97 -14.70 -3.60
CA ASN A 18 14.22 -14.38 -4.81
C ASN A 18 14.97 -14.80 -6.09
N LYS A 19 16.27 -14.49 -6.16
CA LYS A 19 17.12 -14.93 -7.29
C LYS A 19 17.21 -16.46 -7.39
N TRP A 20 17.31 -17.12 -6.25
CA TRP A 20 17.34 -18.57 -6.20
C TRP A 20 16.01 -19.19 -6.67
N LEU A 21 14.86 -18.66 -6.25
CA LEU A 21 13.54 -19.10 -6.73
C LEU A 21 13.42 -18.97 -8.25
N ALA A 22 13.83 -17.82 -8.80
CA ALA A 22 13.83 -17.60 -10.24
C ALA A 22 14.71 -18.61 -10.99
N SER A 23 15.85 -19.02 -10.42
CA SER A 23 16.72 -20.06 -11.02
C SER A 23 16.13 -21.48 -10.99
N LYS A 24 15.08 -21.69 -10.20
CA LYS A 24 14.40 -22.99 -10.04
C LYS A 24 13.08 -23.05 -10.79
N ASP A 25 12.77 -22.05 -11.62
CA ASP A 25 11.47 -21.92 -12.30
C ASP A 25 10.30 -21.91 -11.30
N ILE A 26 10.57 -21.40 -10.10
CA ILE A 26 9.56 -21.16 -9.05
C ILE A 26 9.20 -19.68 -9.12
N VAL A 27 7.91 -19.38 -9.00
CA VAL A 27 7.34 -18.03 -9.05
C VAL A 27 8.20 -17.06 -8.23
N SER A 28 8.87 -16.17 -8.95
CA SER A 28 9.69 -15.12 -8.36
C SER A 28 8.82 -13.99 -7.81
N PHE A 29 9.34 -13.20 -6.88
CA PHE A 29 8.65 -12.02 -6.35
C PHE A 29 8.28 -11.03 -7.47
N ALA A 30 9.12 -10.91 -8.50
CA ALA A 30 8.85 -10.04 -9.64
C ALA A 30 7.63 -10.52 -10.45
N GLU A 31 7.49 -11.83 -10.67
CA GLU A 31 6.31 -12.40 -11.34
C GLU A 31 5.06 -12.30 -10.46
N LEU A 32 5.24 -12.48 -9.15
CA LEU A 32 4.19 -12.40 -8.15
C LEU A 32 3.59 -10.98 -8.06
N THR A 33 4.42 -9.93 -8.24
CA THR A 33 3.98 -8.54 -8.23
C THR A 33 3.60 -7.98 -9.60
N GLN A 34 3.88 -8.67 -10.71
CA GLN A 34 3.56 -8.21 -12.06
C GLN A 34 2.06 -8.02 -12.35
N LEU A 35 1.18 -8.55 -11.50
CA LEU A 35 -0.28 -8.43 -11.66
C LEU A 35 -0.78 -6.98 -11.53
N SER A 36 -0.10 -6.14 -10.75
CA SER A 36 -0.44 -4.73 -10.59
C SER A 36 0.79 -3.91 -10.15
N SER A 37 0.91 -2.71 -10.69
CA SER A 37 1.96 -1.74 -10.33
C SER A 37 1.95 -1.33 -8.85
N THR A 38 0.81 -1.50 -8.17
CA THR A 38 0.64 -1.17 -6.74
C THR A 38 0.92 -2.36 -5.83
N LEU A 39 0.91 -3.60 -6.35
CA LEU A 39 0.93 -4.83 -5.55
C LEU A 39 2.22 -4.99 -4.73
N GLU A 40 3.37 -4.66 -5.32
CA GLU A 40 4.65 -4.64 -4.62
C GLU A 40 4.60 -3.79 -3.35
N TRP A 41 3.99 -2.61 -3.42
CA TRP A 41 3.94 -1.68 -2.31
C TRP A 41 2.93 -2.11 -1.23
N TRP A 42 1.89 -2.84 -1.60
CA TRP A 42 1.01 -3.50 -0.63
C TRP A 42 1.76 -4.56 0.20
N TYR A 43 2.70 -5.30 -0.40
CA TYR A 43 3.57 -6.22 0.36
C TYR A 43 4.51 -5.49 1.31
N ILE A 44 5.11 -4.38 0.85
CA ILE A 44 5.97 -3.55 1.69
C ILE A 44 5.18 -2.97 2.87
N LEU A 45 3.96 -2.50 2.63
CA LEU A 45 3.07 -1.99 3.69
C LEU A 45 2.68 -3.11 4.67
N LEU A 46 2.33 -4.31 4.19
CA LEU A 46 2.04 -5.47 5.03
C LEU A 46 3.23 -5.80 5.93
N PHE A 47 4.40 -5.97 5.34
CA PHE A 47 5.61 -6.36 6.07
C PHE A 47 5.97 -5.30 7.13
N SER A 48 5.96 -4.03 6.75
CA SER A 48 6.25 -2.91 7.66
C SER A 48 5.23 -2.83 8.79
N SER A 49 3.95 -3.10 8.51
CA SER A 49 2.87 -3.11 9.51
C SER A 49 3.01 -4.27 10.50
N VAL A 50 3.43 -5.45 10.05
CA VAL A 50 3.71 -6.60 10.93
C VAL A 50 4.91 -6.32 11.83
N VAL A 51 5.96 -5.71 11.29
CA VAL A 51 7.14 -5.29 12.07
C VAL A 51 6.76 -4.24 13.11
N GLU A 52 5.93 -3.27 12.74
CA GLU A 52 5.42 -2.27 13.68
C GLU A 52 4.65 -2.94 14.81
N MET A 53 3.68 -3.80 14.47
CA MET A 53 2.85 -4.52 15.42
C MET A 53 3.69 -5.36 16.38
N GLY A 54 4.68 -6.11 15.87
CA GLY A 54 5.57 -6.93 16.69
C GLY A 54 6.46 -6.08 17.60
N SER A 55 7.03 -4.99 17.08
CA SER A 55 7.87 -4.07 17.86
C SER A 55 7.07 -3.36 18.96
N ALA A 56 5.86 -2.91 18.64
CA ALA A 56 4.95 -2.27 19.57
C ALA A 56 4.43 -3.25 20.63
N THR A 57 4.15 -4.50 20.27
CA THR A 57 3.76 -5.56 21.22
C THR A 57 4.88 -5.87 22.18
N HIS A 58 6.11 -6.04 21.68
CA HIS A 58 7.29 -6.24 22.53
C HIS A 58 7.46 -5.05 23.49
N PHE A 59 7.42 -3.82 22.98
CA PHE A 59 7.51 -2.61 23.80
C PHE A 59 6.40 -2.55 24.87
N PHE A 60 5.16 -2.88 24.49
CA PHE A 60 4.03 -2.94 25.42
C PHE A 60 4.29 -3.91 26.56
N THR A 61 4.81 -5.11 26.27
CA THR A 61 5.12 -6.11 27.30
C THR A 61 6.30 -5.73 28.20
N THR A 62 7.28 -4.96 27.69
CA THR A 62 8.45 -4.55 28.48
C THR A 62 8.20 -3.30 29.34
N VAL A 63 7.31 -2.40 28.92
CA VAL A 63 7.14 -1.06 29.53
C VAL A 63 5.78 -0.92 30.26
N THR A 64 5.18 -2.04 30.69
CA THR A 64 3.86 -2.09 31.33
C THR A 64 3.71 -1.19 32.57
N ASN A 65 4.82 -0.84 33.23
CA ASN A 65 4.80 -0.04 34.46
C ASN A 65 4.61 1.47 34.24
N ILE A 66 4.58 1.97 33.00
CA ILE A 66 4.41 3.40 32.70
C ILE A 66 3.10 3.62 31.93
N GLU A 67 2.04 3.98 32.66
CA GLU A 67 0.66 4.11 32.14
C GLU A 67 0.55 4.99 30.88
N ARG A 68 1.29 6.09 30.81
CA ARG A 68 1.27 6.98 29.63
C ARG A 68 1.88 6.32 28.38
N ARG A 69 2.90 5.47 28.55
CA ARG A 69 3.58 4.80 27.43
C ARG A 69 2.81 3.60 26.92
N SER A 70 2.04 2.94 27.78
CA SER A 70 1.19 1.83 27.38
C SER A 70 0.13 2.28 26.36
N GLN A 71 -0.46 3.47 26.51
CA GLN A 71 -1.43 4.02 25.55
C GLN A 71 -0.84 4.18 24.14
N TYR A 72 0.37 4.71 24.02
CA TYR A 72 1.03 4.88 22.71
C TYR A 72 1.46 3.54 22.12
N ALA A 73 1.86 2.58 22.95
CA ALA A 73 2.17 1.22 22.49
C ALA A 73 0.91 0.51 21.97
N ILE A 74 -0.24 0.65 22.65
CA ILE A 74 -1.54 0.15 22.17
C ILE A 74 -1.90 0.79 20.83
N LEU A 75 -1.78 2.12 20.70
CA LEU A 75 -2.04 2.82 19.44
C LEU A 75 -1.17 2.26 18.30
N ALA A 76 0.12 2.02 18.56
CA ALA A 76 1.04 1.47 17.57
C ALA A 76 0.68 0.02 17.19
N VAL A 77 0.31 -0.82 18.16
CA VAL A 77 -0.21 -2.18 17.88
C VAL A 77 -1.45 -2.09 16.99
N CYS A 78 -2.43 -1.26 17.35
CA CYS A 78 -3.64 -1.07 16.55
C CYS A 78 -3.32 -0.57 15.14
N ALA A 79 -2.39 0.38 15.00
CA ALA A 79 -1.98 0.92 13.71
C ALA A 79 -1.37 -0.14 12.80
N GLY A 80 -0.47 -0.97 13.34
CA GLY A 80 0.10 -2.11 12.65
C GLY A 80 -0.95 -3.16 12.28
N THR A 81 -1.83 -3.54 13.21
CA THR A 81 -2.88 -4.54 12.96
C THR A 81 -3.86 -4.11 11.87
N ILE A 82 -4.38 -2.88 11.94
CA ILE A 82 -5.33 -2.35 10.96
C ILE A 82 -4.68 -2.30 9.56
N SER A 83 -3.46 -1.80 9.48
CA SER A 83 -2.74 -1.67 8.20
C SER A 83 -2.37 -3.04 7.60
N ALA A 84 -1.97 -4.00 8.45
CA ALA A 84 -1.71 -5.37 8.01
C ALA A 84 -3.00 -6.03 7.48
N PHE A 85 -4.13 -5.83 8.17
CA PHE A 85 -5.43 -6.34 7.72
C PHE A 85 -5.82 -5.79 6.34
N PHE A 86 -5.78 -4.47 6.15
CA PHE A 86 -6.10 -3.88 4.84
C PHE A 86 -5.13 -4.29 3.74
N SER A 87 -3.84 -4.44 4.08
CA SER A 87 -2.84 -4.91 3.11
C SER A 87 -3.09 -6.35 2.69
N ILE A 88 -3.45 -7.24 3.63
CA ILE A 88 -3.85 -8.62 3.31
C ILE A 88 -5.06 -8.61 2.38
N LEU A 89 -6.10 -7.82 2.69
CA LEU A 89 -7.27 -7.72 1.83
C LEU A 89 -6.92 -7.23 0.42
N ALA A 90 -6.09 -6.18 0.30
CA ALA A 90 -5.65 -5.64 -0.98
C ALA A 90 -4.84 -6.68 -1.79
N ILE A 91 -3.94 -7.41 -1.14
CA ILE A 91 -3.14 -8.47 -1.76
C ILE A 91 -4.06 -9.60 -2.26
N LEU A 92 -4.93 -10.14 -1.40
CA LEU A 92 -5.88 -11.21 -1.77
C LEU A 92 -6.81 -10.78 -2.90
N TYR A 93 -7.18 -9.51 -2.92
CA TYR A 93 -7.98 -8.91 -3.98
C TYR A 93 -7.23 -8.83 -5.31
N HIS A 94 -5.95 -8.44 -5.33
CA HIS A 94 -5.11 -8.45 -6.54
C HIS A 94 -4.96 -9.85 -7.15
N TYR A 95 -4.90 -10.91 -6.31
CA TYR A 95 -4.92 -12.30 -6.78
C TYR A 95 -6.30 -12.82 -7.17
N LYS A 96 -7.36 -11.99 -7.09
CA LYS A 96 -8.75 -12.39 -7.36
C LYS A 96 -9.25 -13.55 -6.47
N ILE A 97 -8.61 -13.78 -5.32
CA ILE A 97 -9.05 -14.79 -4.34
C ILE A 97 -10.36 -14.34 -3.70
N ILE A 98 -10.45 -13.04 -3.39
CA ILE A 98 -11.66 -12.42 -2.85
C ILE A 98 -12.31 -11.60 -3.98
N MET A 99 -13.39 -12.11 -4.57
CA MET A 99 -14.19 -11.39 -5.56
C MET A 99 -15.29 -10.54 -4.90
N TRP A 100 -14.88 -9.58 -4.07
CA TRP A 100 -15.86 -8.63 -3.52
C TRP A 100 -16.29 -7.63 -4.61
N CYS A 101 -17.61 -7.61 -4.86
CA CYS A 101 -18.35 -6.52 -5.53
C CYS A 101 -17.75 -5.95 -6.83
N LYS A 102 -17.51 -6.73 -7.90
CA LYS A 102 -17.13 -6.20 -9.25
C LYS A 102 -16.07 -5.08 -9.24
N VAL A 103 -15.26 -4.97 -8.20
CA VAL A 103 -14.25 -3.92 -8.11
C VAL A 103 -13.20 -4.29 -9.14
N LYS A 104 -12.79 -3.35 -9.98
CA LYS A 104 -11.68 -3.55 -10.92
C LYS A 104 -10.35 -3.24 -10.21
N PRO A 105 -9.30 -4.07 -10.39
CA PRO A 105 -7.96 -3.75 -9.90
C PRO A 105 -7.53 -2.36 -10.40
N GLY A 106 -6.88 -1.56 -9.55
CA GLY A 106 -6.64 -0.16 -9.85
C GLY A 106 -7.94 0.69 -9.86
N GLY A 107 -8.98 0.26 -9.14
CA GLY A 107 -10.25 0.99 -9.02
C GLY A 107 -10.18 2.15 -8.01
N LEU A 108 -11.24 2.97 -7.97
CA LEU A 108 -11.36 4.06 -6.98
C LEU A 108 -11.35 3.55 -5.53
N VAL A 109 -11.81 2.31 -5.30
CA VAL A 109 -11.79 1.70 -3.96
C VAL A 109 -10.37 1.52 -3.45
N GLU A 110 -9.45 1.04 -4.30
CA GLU A 110 -8.03 0.87 -3.93
C GLU A 110 -7.38 2.22 -3.59
N PHE A 111 -7.68 3.25 -4.36
CA PHE A 111 -7.25 4.62 -4.06
C PHE A 111 -7.85 5.13 -2.74
N GLY A 112 -9.14 4.91 -2.52
CA GLY A 112 -9.80 5.32 -1.27
C GLY A 112 -9.18 4.66 -0.04
N VAL A 113 -8.93 3.35 -0.09
CA VAL A 113 -8.29 2.62 1.02
C VAL A 113 -6.86 3.11 1.25
N SER A 114 -6.06 3.26 0.18
CA SER A 114 -4.68 3.77 0.32
C SER A 114 -4.63 5.21 0.84
N PHE A 115 -5.56 6.08 0.44
CA PHE A 115 -5.67 7.44 0.96
C PHE A 115 -6.05 7.46 2.45
N ILE A 116 -6.98 6.60 2.89
CA ILE A 116 -7.33 6.46 4.31
C ILE A 116 -6.12 5.98 5.11
N LEU A 117 -5.38 4.98 4.62
CA LEU A 117 -4.17 4.48 5.26
C LEU A 117 -3.08 5.55 5.31
N PHE A 118 -2.94 6.37 4.27
CA PHE A 118 -2.02 7.50 4.27
C PHE A 118 -2.34 8.52 5.37
N LEU A 119 -3.60 8.96 5.48
CA LEU A 119 -4.04 9.87 6.54
C LEU A 119 -3.87 9.24 7.93
N TRP A 120 -4.20 7.95 8.06
CA TRP A 120 -3.98 7.18 9.27
C TRP A 120 -2.50 7.20 9.70
N TRP A 121 -1.59 6.93 8.77
CA TRP A 121 -0.16 6.94 9.05
C TRP A 121 0.40 8.33 9.32
N ILE A 122 -0.18 9.41 8.78
CA ILE A 122 0.18 10.78 9.20
C ILE A 122 -0.14 10.99 10.68
N VAL A 123 -1.35 10.62 11.11
CA VAL A 123 -1.78 10.76 12.51
C VAL A 123 -0.92 9.88 13.43
N CYS A 124 -0.65 8.64 13.04
CA CYS A 124 0.22 7.74 13.79
C CYS A 124 1.67 8.26 13.85
N ASN A 125 2.25 8.72 12.74
CA ASN A 125 3.59 9.32 12.71
C ASN A 125 3.66 10.50 13.68
N PHE A 126 2.74 11.46 13.57
CA PHE A 126 2.69 12.60 14.46
C PHE A 126 2.57 12.17 15.93
N SER A 127 1.67 11.22 16.20
CA SER A 127 1.36 10.76 17.55
C SER A 127 2.43 9.89 18.17
N LEU A 128 3.21 9.13 17.41
CA LEU A 128 4.20 8.18 17.91
C LEU A 128 5.64 8.74 17.87
N CYS A 129 5.93 9.65 16.94
CA CYS A 129 7.27 10.24 16.76
C CYS A 129 7.49 11.55 17.52
N THR A 130 6.50 12.09 18.24
CA THR A 130 6.74 13.27 19.11
C THR A 130 7.80 12.95 20.17
N TYR A 131 8.60 13.94 20.57
CA TYR A 131 9.63 13.78 21.60
C TYR A 131 9.09 13.14 22.89
N GLY A 132 9.87 12.22 23.48
CA GLY A 132 9.50 11.50 24.70
C GLY A 132 8.49 10.35 24.51
N LYS A 133 8.07 10.07 23.28
CA LYS A 133 7.17 8.96 22.94
C LYS A 133 7.95 7.72 22.46
N VAL A 134 7.20 6.69 22.06
CA VAL A 134 7.70 5.33 21.90
C VAL A 134 8.59 5.15 20.66
N ALA A 135 8.32 5.85 19.55
CA ALA A 135 9.04 5.64 18.30
C ALA A 135 10.52 6.09 18.28
N PRO A 136 10.92 7.27 18.81
CA PRO A 136 12.32 7.74 18.74
C PRO A 136 13.32 6.91 19.58
N SER A 137 12.87 5.86 20.26
CA SER A 137 13.68 4.95 21.08
C SER A 137 14.62 4.03 20.27
N ILE A 138 15.27 4.49 19.19
CA ILE A 138 16.07 3.61 18.30
C ILE A 138 17.26 2.98 19.06
N SER A 139 17.92 3.74 19.92
CA SER A 139 19.09 3.29 20.68
C SER A 139 18.76 2.78 22.08
N GLY A 140 17.47 2.81 22.46
CA GLY A 140 17.06 2.76 23.85
C GLY A 140 17.46 4.04 24.60
N SER A 141 16.87 4.26 25.76
CA SER A 141 17.23 5.36 26.65
C SER A 141 17.09 4.92 28.10
N CYS A 142 17.91 5.49 28.99
CA CYS A 142 17.71 5.32 30.42
C CYS A 142 16.99 6.56 30.92
N GLU A 143 15.72 6.42 31.30
CA GLU A 143 14.93 7.51 31.87
C GLU A 143 14.49 7.09 33.26
N GLN A 144 14.77 7.93 34.26
CA GLN A 144 14.42 7.68 35.66
C GLN A 144 14.94 6.33 36.20
N GLY A 145 16.12 5.89 35.73
CA GLY A 145 16.74 4.63 36.15
C GLY A 145 16.13 3.38 35.50
N MET A 146 15.15 3.54 34.60
CA MET A 146 14.57 2.45 33.82
C MET A 146 15.20 2.41 32.43
N LEU A 147 15.76 1.26 32.05
CA LEU A 147 16.27 1.01 30.71
C LEU A 147 15.11 0.77 29.75
N ILE A 148 14.88 1.70 28.83
CA ILE A 148 13.92 1.58 27.74
C ILE A 148 14.64 0.90 26.58
N PRO A 149 14.18 -0.27 26.11
CA PRO A 149 14.85 -0.98 25.04
C PRO A 149 14.76 -0.22 23.71
N GLY A 150 15.77 -0.44 22.87
CA GLY A 150 15.75 -0.02 21.48
C GLY A 150 14.57 -0.64 20.72
N SER A 151 13.92 0.12 19.84
CA SER A 151 12.80 -0.38 19.03
C SER A 151 12.95 -0.02 17.55
N ASN A 152 12.47 -0.92 16.68
CA ASN A 152 12.40 -0.72 15.23
C ASN A 152 11.22 0.18 14.80
N MET A 153 10.37 0.60 15.74
CA MET A 153 9.12 1.31 15.46
C MET A 153 9.32 2.55 14.58
N TYR A 154 10.40 3.32 14.78
CA TYR A 154 10.68 4.48 13.94
C TYR A 154 10.74 4.11 12.46
N PHE A 155 11.52 3.08 12.10
CA PHE A 155 11.70 2.68 10.71
C PHE A 155 10.42 2.10 10.11
N SER A 156 9.69 1.26 10.85
CA SER A 156 8.44 0.67 10.37
C SER A 156 7.34 1.72 10.17
N ILE A 157 7.20 2.69 11.09
CA ILE A 157 6.24 3.80 10.95
C ILE A 157 6.49 4.61 9.67
N TRP A 158 7.77 4.95 9.39
CA TRP A 158 8.14 5.67 8.17
C TRP A 158 7.94 4.81 6.91
N ALA A 159 8.32 3.53 6.96
CA ALA A 159 8.11 2.61 5.85
C ALA A 159 6.63 2.43 5.51
N CYS A 160 5.74 2.37 6.50
CA CYS A 160 4.30 2.34 6.29
C CYS A 160 3.76 3.64 5.66
N LEU A 161 4.25 4.81 6.11
CA LEU A 161 3.84 6.09 5.53
C LEU A 161 4.29 6.21 4.07
N ILE A 162 5.57 5.92 3.80
CA ILE A 162 6.14 5.98 2.45
C ILE A 162 5.44 5.00 1.53
N SER A 163 5.23 3.75 1.95
CA SER A 163 4.52 2.77 1.12
C SER A 163 3.09 3.21 0.81
N SER A 164 2.37 3.80 1.76
CA SER A 164 1.03 4.37 1.51
C SER A 164 1.05 5.47 0.44
N VAL A 165 2.04 6.39 0.49
CA VAL A 165 2.23 7.42 -0.54
C VAL A 165 2.54 6.80 -1.89
N VAL A 166 3.46 5.84 -1.95
CA VAL A 166 3.88 5.24 -3.23
C VAL A 166 2.75 4.42 -3.86
N ILE A 167 1.92 3.72 -3.07
CA ILE A 167 0.71 3.05 -3.58
C ILE A 167 -0.18 4.06 -4.30
N MET A 168 -0.44 5.23 -3.69
CA MET A 168 -1.25 6.28 -4.32
C MET A 168 -0.61 6.81 -5.60
N THR A 169 0.69 7.09 -5.61
CA THR A 169 1.40 7.57 -6.80
C THR A 169 1.35 6.55 -7.94
N LYS A 170 1.61 5.27 -7.64
CA LYS A 170 1.55 4.18 -8.64
C LYS A 170 0.14 3.98 -9.18
N TRP A 171 -0.88 4.16 -8.34
CA TRP A 171 -2.27 4.15 -8.78
C TRP A 171 -2.55 5.29 -9.77
N MET A 172 -2.11 6.51 -9.47
CA MET A 172 -2.29 7.68 -10.35
C MET A 172 -1.55 7.50 -11.69
N GLU A 173 -0.32 7.01 -11.67
CA GLU A 173 0.45 6.68 -12.88
C GLU A 173 -0.29 5.67 -13.77
N SER A 174 -0.84 4.62 -13.15
CA SER A 174 -1.58 3.57 -13.87
C SER A 174 -2.86 4.11 -14.52
N LYS A 175 -3.54 5.05 -13.87
CA LYS A 175 -4.69 5.75 -14.46
C LYS A 175 -4.30 6.68 -15.59
N ALA A 176 -3.22 7.44 -15.43
CA ALA A 176 -2.73 8.33 -16.48
C ALA A 176 -2.38 7.53 -17.75
N MET A 177 -1.71 6.39 -17.61
CA MET A 177 -1.39 5.50 -18.73
C MET A 177 -2.65 4.94 -19.41
N SER A 178 -3.64 4.49 -18.63
CA SER A 178 -4.91 3.99 -19.19
C SER A 178 -5.70 5.06 -19.95
N LEU A 179 -5.63 6.32 -19.52
CA LEU A 179 -6.27 7.44 -20.22
C LEU A 179 -5.52 7.80 -21.50
N ALA A 180 -4.19 7.83 -21.47
CA ALA A 180 -3.35 8.11 -22.63
C ALA A 180 -3.43 7.01 -23.70
N SER A 181 -3.62 5.75 -23.29
CA SER A 181 -3.72 4.61 -24.20
C SER A 181 -5.09 4.44 -24.86
N THR A 182 -6.08 5.29 -24.53
CA THR A 182 -7.40 5.27 -25.17
C THR A 182 -7.34 6.23 -26.36
N PRO A 183 -6.96 5.78 -27.57
CA PRO A 183 -6.71 6.66 -28.69
C PRO A 183 -8.06 7.12 -29.22
N HIS A 184 -8.30 8.43 -29.25
CA HIS A 184 -9.19 9.14 -30.18
C HIS A 184 -10.38 8.37 -30.80
N ALA A 185 -11.19 7.64 -30.03
CA ALA A 185 -12.52 7.20 -30.46
C ALA A 185 -13.51 8.39 -30.52
N ARG A 186 -13.01 9.60 -30.79
CA ARG A 186 -13.75 10.87 -30.71
C ARG A 186 -13.53 11.76 -31.93
N SER A 187 -12.83 11.29 -32.97
CA SER A 187 -12.68 12.03 -34.24
C SER A 187 -13.68 11.64 -35.32
N ASP A 188 -14.36 10.50 -35.21
CA ASP A 188 -15.09 9.94 -36.38
C ASP A 188 -16.61 10.16 -36.33
N ASP A 189 -17.16 10.69 -35.23
CA ASP A 189 -18.61 10.98 -35.11
C ASP A 189 -18.98 12.42 -35.54
N ALA A 190 -18.03 13.21 -36.07
CA ALA A 190 -18.29 14.59 -36.50
C ALA A 190 -18.46 14.77 -38.03
N GLU A 191 -18.36 13.72 -38.84
CA GLU A 191 -18.32 13.85 -40.32
C GLU A 191 -19.45 13.10 -41.07
N THR A 192 -20.57 12.78 -40.42
CA THR A 192 -21.72 12.14 -41.11
C THR A 192 -23.08 12.81 -40.84
N ASP A 193 -23.17 14.14 -40.92
CA ASP A 193 -24.48 14.84 -40.87
C ASP A 193 -24.67 15.88 -42.00
N GLY A 194 -23.87 15.77 -43.07
CA GLY A 194 -23.83 16.75 -44.16
C GLY A 194 -24.44 16.34 -45.50
N ASN A 195 -25.00 15.13 -45.68
CA ASN A 195 -25.44 14.70 -47.02
C ASN A 195 -26.70 13.84 -47.06
N LYS A 196 -27.81 14.35 -46.48
CA LYS A 196 -29.16 13.99 -46.94
C LYS A 196 -29.69 15.13 -47.82
N VAL A 197 -29.10 15.24 -49.01
CA VAL A 197 -29.76 15.91 -50.13
C VAL A 197 -30.96 15.06 -50.51
N GLY A 198 -32.14 15.68 -50.41
CA GLY A 198 -33.41 15.05 -50.73
C GLY A 198 -33.43 14.46 -52.13
N ASN A 199 -34.05 13.30 -52.24
CA ASN A 199 -34.64 12.87 -53.49
C ASN A 199 -36.11 12.57 -53.18
N ASP A 200 -36.91 13.63 -53.26
CA ASP A 200 -38.33 13.55 -53.54
C ASP A 200 -38.53 12.86 -54.91
N ASN A 201 -39.70 12.24 -55.07
CA ASN A 201 -40.32 11.72 -56.31
C ASN A 201 -40.18 10.21 -56.54
N ASP A 202 -41.26 9.49 -56.21
CA ASP A 202 -42.17 8.83 -57.18
C ASP A 202 -43.13 7.96 -56.36
N ILE A 203 -44.42 8.30 -56.20
CA ILE A 203 -45.50 8.13 -57.18
C ILE A 203 -45.34 6.84 -57.99
N THR A 204 -46.08 5.79 -57.62
CA THR A 204 -47.00 5.14 -58.58
C THR A 204 -48.02 4.28 -57.84
N ASP A 205 -49.26 4.56 -58.23
CA ASP A 205 -50.50 3.83 -57.97
C ASP A 205 -50.49 2.36 -58.44
N HIS A 206 -51.54 1.68 -57.96
CA HIS A 206 -52.29 0.56 -58.56
C HIS A 206 -52.04 -0.84 -57.97
N PRO A 207 -53.04 -1.74 -57.98
CA PRO A 207 -54.49 -1.58 -57.84
C PRO A 207 -55.08 -2.29 -56.60
#